data_AF-A0A292SKR1-F1
#
_entry.id   AF-A0A292SKR1-F1
#
_cell.length_a   1.000
_cell.length_b   1.000
_cell.length_c   1.000
_cell.angle_alpha   90.00
_cell.angle_beta   90.00
_cell.angle_gamma   90.00
#
_symmetry.space_group_name_H-M   'P 1'
#
loop_
_entity.id
_entity.type
_entity.pdbx_description
1 polymer ?
#
loop_
_entity_poly.entity_id
_entity_poly.type
_entity_poly.pdbx_seq_one_letter_code
_entity_poly.pdbx_strand_id
1 'polypeptide(L)'
;MKAVVFDEGLKLVNDYKKPVPQKGEALVRVTLAGICNTDYEITKGYMGYKGILGHEAVGIVEEINDEDQSLLGKRVVSEISYGCKKPECSYCAEKLYRHCPDRH
;
A
#
# COMPACT_ATOMS: atom_id res chain seq x y z
N MET A 1 9.23 13.10 5.58
CA MET A 1 8.74 13.06 4.18
C MET A 1 7.38 13.75 4.13
N LYS A 2 6.91 14.18 2.95
CA LYS A 2 5.56 14.73 2.82
C LYS A 2 4.53 13.60 2.72
N ALA A 3 3.34 13.78 3.28
CA ALA A 3 2.23 12.84 3.19
C ALA A 3 0.88 13.56 3.21
N VAL A 4 -0.11 13.02 2.49
CA VAL A 4 -1.50 13.43 2.60
C VAL A 4 -2.19 12.49 3.57
N VAL A 5 -2.53 13.01 4.75
CA VAL A 5 -3.14 12.24 5.85
C VAL A 5 -4.59 12.64 5.99
N PHE A 6 -5.46 11.64 6.07
CA PHE A 6 -6.88 11.80 6.35
C PHE A 6 -7.21 11.33 7.77
N ASP A 7 -7.69 12.26 8.58
CA ASP A 7 -8.30 12.01 9.90
C ASP A 7 -9.33 13.11 10.15
N GLU A 8 -10.59 12.79 9.87
CA GLU A 8 -11.74 13.73 9.94
C GLU A 8 -11.56 14.99 9.06
N GLY A 9 -10.61 14.94 8.14
CA GLY A 9 -10.20 16.03 7.25
C GLY A 9 -8.86 15.72 6.59
N LEU A 10 -8.67 16.25 5.38
CA LEU A 10 -7.43 16.10 4.62
C LEU A 10 -6.37 17.11 5.08
N LYS A 11 -5.16 16.61 5.38
CA LYS A 11 -4.03 17.44 5.81
C LYS A 11 -2.77 17.06 5.02
N LEU A 12 -2.07 18.06 4.50
CA LEU A 12 -0.72 17.89 4.01
C LEU A 12 0.26 18.00 5.19
N VAL A 13 0.87 16.89 5.57
CA VAL A 13 1.92 16.83 6.59
C VAL A 13 3.27 16.93 5.87
N ASN A 14 4.11 17.88 6.25
CA ASN A 14 5.38 18.12 5.57
C ASN A 14 6.55 17.25 6.09
N ASP A 15 6.44 16.78 7.32
CA ASP A 15 7.47 16.15 8.13
C ASP A 15 7.04 14.78 8.68
N TYR A 16 6.24 14.04 7.91
CA TYR A 16 5.82 12.69 8.27
C TYR A 16 7.02 11.74 8.39
N LYS A 17 7.03 10.89 9.43
CA LYS A 17 8.14 9.95 9.68
C LYS A 17 8.30 8.98 8.50
N LYS A 18 9.53 8.86 7.97
CA LYS A 18 9.85 7.86 6.92
C LYS A 18 9.62 6.45 7.52
N PRO A 19 8.81 5.59 6.90
CA PRO A 19 8.61 4.23 7.38
C PRO A 19 9.91 3.41 7.23
N VAL A 20 10.09 2.43 8.10
CA VAL A 20 11.22 1.50 8.08
C VAL A 20 10.64 0.12 7.75
N PRO A 21 11.11 -0.55 6.69
CA PRO A 21 10.54 -1.84 6.28
C PRO A 21 10.81 -2.93 7.32
N GLN A 22 9.80 -3.72 7.65
CA GLN A 22 9.94 -4.93 8.46
C GLN A 22 10.49 -6.09 7.64
N LYS A 23 10.83 -7.21 8.30
CA LYS A 23 11.31 -8.41 7.59
C LYS A 23 10.28 -8.86 6.55
N GLY A 24 10.71 -9.00 5.29
CA GLY A 24 9.85 -9.35 4.16
C GLY A 24 9.18 -8.16 3.48
N GLU A 25 9.49 -6.92 3.89
CA GLU A 25 8.97 -5.70 3.29
C GLU A 25 10.06 -4.92 2.53
N ALA A 26 9.61 -4.07 1.61
CA ALA A 26 10.44 -3.13 0.87
C ALA A 26 9.91 -1.71 1.05
N LEU A 27 10.82 -0.76 1.19
CA LEU A 27 10.48 0.65 1.13
C LEU A 27 10.46 1.12 -0.33
N VAL A 28 9.33 1.65 -0.76
CA VAL A 28 9.16 2.18 -2.10
C VAL A 28 9.09 3.70 -2.05
N ARG A 29 10.01 4.35 -2.75
CA ARG A 29 9.94 5.79 -3.01
C ARG A 29 8.95 6.04 -4.13
N VAL A 30 7.77 6.52 -3.78
CA VAL A 30 6.71 6.88 -4.72
C VAL A 30 7.20 8.00 -5.65
N THR A 31 7.04 7.81 -6.96
CA THR A 31 7.40 8.78 -8.01
C THR A 31 6.18 9.32 -8.75
N LEU A 32 5.08 8.57 -8.75
CA LEU A 32 3.80 8.95 -9.32
C LEU A 32 2.68 8.34 -8.49
N ALA A 33 1.63 9.12 -8.22
CA ALA A 33 0.41 8.66 -7.57
C ALA A 33 -0.80 9.12 -8.39
N GLY A 34 -1.74 8.21 -8.61
CA GLY A 34 -3.07 8.50 -9.14
C GLY A 34 -4.01 8.99 -8.04
N ILE A 35 -5.06 9.69 -8.44
CA ILE A 35 -6.18 10.06 -7.57
C ILE A 35 -7.39 9.29 -8.06
N CYS A 36 -7.89 8.39 -7.22
CA CYS A 36 -9.06 7.59 -7.52
C CYS A 36 -10.31 8.20 -6.88
N ASN A 37 -11.49 7.94 -7.44
CA ASN A 37 -12.75 8.34 -6.81
C ASN A 37 -12.92 7.69 -5.42
N THR A 38 -12.34 6.51 -5.20
CA THR A 38 -12.33 5.86 -3.88
C THR A 38 -11.63 6.70 -2.82
N ASP A 39 -10.53 7.39 -3.16
CA ASP A 39 -9.85 8.29 -2.21
C ASP A 39 -10.78 9.44 -1.79
N TYR A 40 -11.57 9.96 -2.74
CA TYR A 40 -12.58 10.98 -2.46
C TYR A 40 -13.74 10.45 -1.60
N GLU A 41 -14.25 9.25 -1.87
CA GLU A 41 -15.31 8.65 -1.05
C GLU A 41 -14.82 8.33 0.37
N ILE A 42 -13.54 7.98 0.56
CA ILE A 42 -12.94 7.86 1.90
C ILE A 42 -13.06 9.17 2.67
N THR A 43 -12.87 10.32 2.03
CA THR A 43 -13.04 11.62 2.69
C THR A 43 -14.46 11.91 3.15
N LYS A 44 -15.45 11.18 2.62
CA LYS A 44 -16.87 11.23 3.01
C LYS A 44 -17.26 10.18 4.05
N GLY A 45 -16.30 9.38 4.53
CA GLY A 45 -16.54 8.35 5.53
C GLY A 45 -16.63 6.93 4.98
N TYR A 46 -16.36 6.70 3.68
CA TYR A 46 -16.28 5.35 3.13
C TYR A 46 -15.24 4.51 3.91
N MET A 47 -15.64 3.28 4.28
CA MET A 47 -14.85 2.33 5.09
C MET A 47 -14.43 2.82 6.48
N GLY A 48 -14.81 4.03 6.91
CA GLY A 48 -14.31 4.61 8.16
C GLY A 48 -12.77 4.73 8.20
N TYR A 49 -12.11 4.82 7.05
CA TYR A 49 -10.65 4.80 6.96
C TYR A 49 -10.03 6.07 7.53
N LYS A 50 -8.93 5.93 8.28
CA LYS A 50 -8.08 7.02 8.78
C LYS A 50 -6.63 6.65 8.49
N GLY A 51 -5.87 7.52 7.83
CA GLY A 51 -4.49 7.23 7.44
C GLY A 51 -3.99 8.00 6.23
N ILE A 52 -2.90 7.52 5.61
CA ILE A 52 -2.37 8.09 4.37
C ILE A 52 -3.24 7.61 3.19
N LEU A 53 -3.74 8.54 2.38
CA LEU A 53 -4.53 8.18 1.20
C LEU A 53 -3.65 7.81 0.00
N GLY A 54 -4.28 7.17 -0.99
CA GLY A 54 -3.66 6.79 -2.24
C GLY A 54 -3.33 5.30 -2.30
N HIS A 55 -3.79 4.68 -3.37
CA HIS A 55 -3.63 3.24 -3.60
C HIS A 55 -3.25 2.92 -5.07
N GLU A 56 -3.11 3.97 -5.89
CA GLU A 56 -2.62 3.91 -7.26
C GLU A 56 -1.21 4.52 -7.32
N ALA A 57 -0.15 3.73 -7.06
CA ALA A 57 1.20 4.26 -6.97
C ALA A 57 2.20 3.52 -7.86
N VAL A 58 3.13 4.29 -8.41
CA VAL A 58 4.37 3.80 -9.04
C VAL A 58 5.54 4.36 -8.26
N GLY A 59 6.57 3.54 -8.06
CA GLY A 59 7.76 3.98 -7.36
C GLY A 59 9.00 3.16 -7.69
N ILE A 60 10.09 3.51 -7.01
CA ILE A 60 11.37 2.80 -7.06
C ILE A 60 11.62 2.17 -5.69
N VAL A 61 12.04 0.91 -5.67
CA VAL A 61 12.45 0.25 -4.43
C VAL A 61 13.75 0.86 -3.91
N GLU A 62 13.69 1.51 -2.74
CA GLU A 62 14.79 2.25 -2.12
C GLU A 62 15.53 1.41 -1.08
N GLU A 63 14.82 0.60 -0.31
CA GLU A 63 15.36 -0.27 0.74
C GLU A 63 14.57 -1.59 0.79
N ILE A 64 15.21 -2.71 1.13
CA ILE A 64 14.56 -4.02 1.32
C ILE A 64 15.09 -4.63 2.61
N ASN A 65 14.19 -5.06 3.49
CA ASN A 65 14.55 -5.81 4.69
C ASN A 65 14.23 -7.30 4.49
N ASP A 66 15.02 -7.95 3.64
CA ASP A 66 14.93 -9.38 3.33
C ASP A 66 16.29 -9.90 2.85
N GLU A 67 16.48 -11.20 2.79
CA GLU A 67 17.67 -11.83 2.19
C GLU A 67 17.69 -11.60 0.68
N ASP A 68 16.54 -11.63 0.01
CA ASP A 68 16.44 -11.33 -1.41
C ASP A 68 16.42 -9.82 -1.69
N GLN A 69 17.48 -9.33 -2.32
CA GLN A 69 17.66 -7.92 -2.72
C GLN A 69 17.37 -7.67 -4.22
N SER A 70 16.80 -8.66 -4.93
CA SER A 70 16.66 -8.64 -6.39
C SER A 70 15.78 -7.52 -6.95
N LEU A 71 14.96 -6.88 -6.12
CA LEU A 71 14.10 -5.77 -6.49
C LEU A 71 14.71 -4.39 -6.24
N LEU A 72 15.85 -4.30 -5.55
CA LEU A 72 16.45 -3.02 -5.18
C LEU A 72 16.73 -2.16 -6.43
N GLY A 73 16.30 -0.90 -6.40
CA GLY A 73 16.44 0.04 -7.52
C GLY A 73 15.47 -0.18 -8.69
N LYS A 74 14.63 -1.23 -8.68
CA LYS A 74 13.65 -1.48 -9.76
C LYS A 74 12.41 -0.61 -9.60
N ARG A 75 11.76 -0.34 -10.74
CA ARG A 75 10.45 0.31 -10.81
C ARG A 75 9.35 -0.71 -10.53
N VAL A 76 8.44 -0.37 -9.63
CA VAL A 76 7.34 -1.23 -9.18
C VAL A 76 6.02 -0.47 -9.18
N VAL A 77 4.92 -1.22 -9.22
CA VAL A 77 3.53 -0.73 -9.06
C VAL A 77 2.90 -1.41 -7.84
N SER A 78 2.04 -0.69 -7.11
CA SER A 78 1.32 -1.24 -5.97
C SER A 78 0.15 -2.13 -6.40
N GLU A 79 -0.03 -3.26 -5.72
CA GLU A 79 -1.28 -4.05 -5.72
C GLU A 79 -1.94 -3.85 -4.36
N ILE A 80 -3.23 -3.54 -4.37
CA ILE A 80 -4.00 -3.12 -3.18
C ILE A 80 -4.69 -4.30 -2.51
N SER A 81 -4.62 -5.47 -3.12
CA SER A 81 -5.26 -6.69 -2.64
C SER A 81 -4.27 -7.84 -2.72
N TYR A 82 -3.77 -8.26 -1.56
CA TYR A 82 -3.03 -9.50 -1.44
C TYR A 82 -3.81 -10.52 -0.62
N GLY A 83 -3.84 -11.77 -1.09
CA GLY A 83 -4.60 -12.83 -0.42
C GLY A 83 -4.06 -13.11 0.99
N CYS A 84 -4.88 -13.74 1.83
CA CYS A 84 -4.56 -13.99 3.25
C CYS A 84 -3.36 -14.93 3.50
N LYS A 85 -2.83 -15.59 2.45
CA LYS A 85 -1.73 -16.56 2.50
C LYS A 85 -1.98 -17.78 3.41
N LYS A 86 -3.20 -18.00 3.91
CA LYS A 86 -3.56 -19.20 4.68
C LYS A 86 -3.51 -20.44 3.78
N PRO A 87 -2.82 -21.53 4.17
CA PRO A 87 -2.71 -22.75 3.38
C PRO A 87 -4.04 -23.36 2.92
N GLU A 88 -5.08 -23.23 3.74
CA GLU A 88 -6.41 -23.81 3.55
C GLU A 88 -7.40 -22.90 2.81
N CYS A 89 -6.97 -21.71 2.37
CA CYS A 89 -7.85 -20.77 1.68
C CYS A 89 -8.10 -21.20 0.21
N SER A 90 -9.33 -21.63 -0.10
CA SER A 90 -9.73 -22.04 -1.46
C SER A 90 -9.49 -20.95 -2.51
N TYR A 91 -9.83 -19.69 -2.21
CA TYR A 91 -9.57 -18.56 -3.10
C TYR A 91 -8.08 -18.38 -3.39
N CYS A 92 -7.21 -18.48 -2.38
CA CYS A 92 -5.78 -18.33 -2.59
C CYS A 92 -5.18 -19.53 -3.35
N ALA A 93 -5.66 -20.74 -3.09
CA ALA A 93 -5.26 -21.95 -3.81
C ALA A 93 -5.57 -21.85 -5.32
N GLU A 94 -6.72 -21.26 -5.66
CA GLU A 94 -7.12 -20.98 -7.04
C GLU A 94 -6.50 -19.68 -7.61
N LYS A 95 -5.59 -19.03 -6.86
CA LYS A 95 -4.96 -17.75 -7.23
C LYS A 95 -5.94 -16.58 -7.40
N LEU A 96 -7.14 -16.70 -6.83
CA LEU A 96 -8.17 -15.66 -6.77
C LEU A 96 -7.92 -14.71 -5.59
N TYR A 97 -6.69 -14.22 -5.43
CA TYR A 97 -6.26 -13.42 -4.27
C TYR A 97 -7.12 -12.18 -4.03
N ARG A 98 -7.57 -11.53 -5.11
CA ARG A 98 -8.43 -10.34 -5.08
C ARG A 98 -9.84 -10.63 -4.56
N HIS A 99 -10.29 -11.89 -4.64
CA HIS A 99 -11.59 -12.34 -4.16
C HIS A 99 -11.51 -13.03 -2.79
N CYS A 100 -10.30 -13.15 -2.21
CA CYS A 100 -10.15 -13.67 -0.86
C CYS A 100 -10.93 -12.75 0.12
N PRO A 101 -11.87 -13.31 0.91
CA PRO A 101 -12.65 -12.53 1.86
C PRO A 101 -11.78 -11.98 3.00
N ASP A 102 -10.70 -12.70 3.33
CA ASP A 102 -9.70 -12.32 4.35
C ASP A 102 -8.47 -11.64 3.73
N ARG A 103 -8.59 -11.05 2.52
CA ARG A 103 -7.47 -10.33 1.89
C ARG A 103 -7.06 -9.12 2.71
N HIS A 104 -5.81 -8.72 2.50
CA HIS A 104 -5.20 -7.54 3.08
C HIS A 104 -4.91 -6.50 2.00
#